data_AF-A0A0T9EQU8-F1
#
_entry.id   AF-A0A0T9EQU8-F1
#
_cell.length_a   1.000
_cell.length_b   1.000
_cell.length_c   1.000
_cell.angle_alpha   90.00
_cell.angle_beta   90.00
_cell.angle_gamma   90.00
#
_symmetry.space_group_name_H-M   'P 1'
#
loop_
_entity.id
_entity.type
_entity.pdbx_description
1 polymer ?
#
loop_
_entity_poly.entity_id
_entity_poly.type
_entity_poly.pdbx_seq_one_letter_code
_entity_poly.pdbx_strand_id
1 'polypeptide(L)'
;MKADPPFTRLRFCELNPLASELDVALRTRFPGDGRYRVVAGDSNVTIDETLAELGPWRWAPTFAFIDQQAAEVHWETINKVAAFRQNPRNLKTELWMLMSPTMIARGVKGTNAELFIEQVTRMYGDADWKRIQAARWRHHLTAPAYRAEMVNLMRVKLEYELGYKYSHRIPMQMHNKVTIFDMVFATDHWAGDAIMCHLYNRAAQKEPEMMRQAKSAKQQKESEDRGEMGLFSVGELAVQDSNAGQILWAPSPTWDPRARGWWSEDPGF
;
A
#
# COMPACT_ATOMS: atom_id res chain seq x y z
N MET A 1 4.24 19.45 4.08
CA MET A 1 4.10 18.73 2.79
C MET A 1 4.20 19.78 1.68
N LYS A 2 5.18 19.68 0.77
CA LYS A 2 5.26 20.58 -0.40
C LYS A 2 4.85 19.77 -1.63
N ALA A 3 3.62 19.97 -2.09
CA ALA A 3 3.14 19.55 -3.39
C ALA A 3 2.69 20.81 -4.13
N ASP A 4 3.02 20.93 -5.42
CA ASP A 4 2.64 22.07 -6.25
C ASP A 4 1.98 21.56 -7.54
N PRO A 5 0.66 21.74 -7.71
CA PRO A 5 -0.26 22.38 -6.77
C PRO A 5 -0.49 21.52 -5.51
N PRO A 6 -0.84 22.14 -4.36
CA PRO A 6 -1.08 21.40 -3.14
C PRO A 6 -2.41 20.65 -3.17
N PHE A 7 -2.51 19.58 -2.36
CA PHE A 7 -3.80 18.95 -2.07
C PHE A 7 -4.76 19.98 -1.45
N THR A 8 -6.01 19.96 -1.90
CA THR A 8 -7.06 20.93 -1.52
C THR A 8 -8.00 20.40 -0.43
N ARG A 9 -8.09 19.07 -0.31
CA ARG A 9 -8.86 18.34 0.70
C ARG A 9 -8.08 17.12 1.13
N LEU A 10 -7.91 16.94 2.44
CA LEU A 10 -7.24 15.80 3.05
C LEU A 10 -8.14 15.22 4.13
N ARG A 11 -8.37 13.91 4.07
CA ARG A 11 -9.08 13.13 5.10
C ARG A 11 -8.12 12.07 5.61
N PHE A 12 -7.90 12.05 6.92
CA PHE A 12 -7.08 11.04 7.59
C PHE A 12 -8.01 10.20 8.46
N CYS A 13 -8.23 8.94 8.08
CA CYS A 13 -9.03 8.01 8.86
C CYS A 13 -8.11 7.22 9.79
N GLU A 14 -8.40 7.22 11.08
CA GLU A 14 -7.56 6.56 12.09
C GLU A 14 -8.42 6.13 13.29
N LEU A 15 -8.02 5.06 13.97
CA LEU A 15 -8.65 4.59 15.19
C LEU A 15 -8.29 5.48 16.38
N ASN A 16 -9.16 5.53 17.38
CA ASN A 16 -8.82 6.15 18.65
C ASN A 16 -7.85 5.25 19.45
N PRO A 17 -6.92 5.83 20.25
CA PRO A 17 -6.77 7.26 20.53
C PRO A 17 -5.92 8.04 19.52
N LEU A 18 -5.23 7.37 18.59
CA LEU A 18 -4.29 7.99 17.65
C LEU A 18 -4.92 9.09 16.78
N ALA A 19 -6.18 8.92 16.38
CA ALA A 19 -6.92 9.95 15.66
C ALA A 19 -6.98 11.29 16.42
N SER A 20 -7.20 11.22 17.75
CA SER A 20 -7.26 12.42 18.59
C SER A 20 -5.90 13.11 18.68
N GLU A 21 -4.83 12.33 18.83
CA GLU A 21 -3.45 12.84 18.84
C GLU A 21 -3.08 13.50 17.50
N LEU A 22 -3.46 12.86 16.38
CA LEU A 22 -3.23 13.37 15.04
C LEU A 22 -3.98 14.69 14.79
N ASP A 23 -5.24 14.80 15.21
CA ASP A 23 -6.02 16.03 15.07
C ASP A 23 -5.37 17.20 15.82
N VAL A 24 -4.95 16.97 17.07
CA VAL A 24 -4.23 17.97 17.88
C VAL A 24 -2.92 18.37 17.20
N ALA A 25 -2.14 17.41 16.73
CA ALA A 25 -0.87 17.67 16.04
C ALA A 25 -1.07 18.50 14.75
N LEU A 26 -2.05 18.15 13.92
CA LEU A 26 -2.35 18.86 12.67
C LEU A 26 -2.83 20.29 12.92
N ARG A 27 -3.72 20.50 13.89
CA ARG A 27 -4.20 21.86 14.26
C ARG A 27 -3.10 22.73 14.82
N THR A 28 -2.19 22.15 15.60
CA THR A 28 -1.03 22.85 16.16
C THR A 28 -0.03 23.23 15.06
N ARG A 29 0.21 22.32 14.11
CA ARG A 29 1.19 22.52 13.05
C ARG A 29 0.69 23.41 11.92
N PHE A 30 -0.61 23.39 11.63
CA PHE A 30 -1.26 24.11 10.52
C PHE A 30 -2.50 24.87 11.02
N PRO A 31 -2.33 25.89 11.87
CA PRO A 31 -3.45 26.63 12.44
C PRO A 31 -4.26 27.34 11.35
N GLY A 32 -5.59 27.18 11.40
CA GLY A 32 -6.53 27.80 10.44
C GLY A 32 -6.60 27.13 9.06
N ASP A 33 -5.85 26.05 8.82
CA ASP A 33 -5.88 25.33 7.55
C ASP A 33 -7.02 24.31 7.49
N GLY A 34 -8.17 24.72 6.95
CA GLY A 34 -9.36 23.87 6.81
C GLY A 34 -9.27 22.77 5.75
N ARG A 35 -8.10 22.53 5.15
CA ARG A 35 -7.93 21.43 4.17
C ARG A 35 -7.87 20.07 4.84
N TYR A 36 -7.32 19.99 6.05
CA TYR A 36 -7.13 18.75 6.79
C TYR A 36 -8.34 18.45 7.68
N ARG A 37 -8.75 17.19 7.73
CA ARG A 37 -9.72 16.71 8.71
C ARG A 37 -9.35 15.28 9.10
N VAL A 38 -9.34 15.01 10.40
CA VAL A 38 -9.23 13.66 10.93
C VAL A 38 -10.62 13.07 11.13
N VAL A 39 -10.79 11.83 10.70
CA VAL A 39 -12.00 11.02 10.88
C VAL A 39 -11.63 9.92 11.88
N ALA A 40 -12.14 10.05 13.10
CA ALA A 40 -11.85 9.09 14.16
C ALA A 40 -12.79 7.87 14.07
N GLY A 41 -12.22 6.67 14.15
CA GLY A 41 -12.97 5.41 14.13
C GLY A 41 -12.56 4.49 12.99
N ASP A 42 -13.21 3.32 12.93
CA ASP A 42 -12.93 2.34 11.88
C ASP A 42 -13.31 2.91 10.50
N SER A 43 -12.35 2.93 9.59
CA SER A 43 -12.57 3.40 8.21
C SER A 43 -13.66 2.61 7.49
N ASN A 44 -13.82 1.32 7.78
CA ASN A 44 -14.85 0.49 7.17
C ASN A 44 -16.27 0.92 7.55
N VAL A 45 -16.43 1.60 8.69
CA VAL A 45 -17.70 2.13 9.18
C VAL A 45 -17.88 3.59 8.75
N THR A 46 -16.84 4.40 8.85
CA THR A 46 -16.89 5.86 8.64
C THR A 46 -16.76 6.30 7.18
N ILE A 47 -16.41 5.39 6.27
CA ILE A 47 -16.11 5.76 4.88
C ILE A 47 -17.31 6.35 4.14
N ASP A 48 -18.52 5.85 4.37
CA ASP A 48 -19.71 6.33 3.65
C ASP A 48 -19.99 7.80 3.97
N GLU A 49 -19.95 8.17 5.26
CA GLU A 49 -20.11 9.56 5.70
C GLU A 49 -18.96 10.44 5.19
N THR A 50 -17.73 9.92 5.20
CA THR A 50 -16.54 10.65 4.72
C THR A 50 -16.63 10.96 3.23
N LEU A 51 -17.03 9.98 2.41
CA LEU A 51 -17.20 10.17 0.96
C LEU A 51 -18.42 11.06 0.65
N ALA A 52 -19.50 10.98 1.43
CA ALA A 52 -20.65 11.86 1.30
C ALA A 52 -20.27 13.32 1.57
N GLU A 53 -19.49 13.57 2.63
CA GLU A 53 -18.95 14.90 2.94
C GLU A 53 -18.09 15.46 1.81
N LEU A 54 -17.26 14.61 1.19
CA LEU A 54 -16.44 14.99 0.04
C LEU A 54 -17.24 15.08 -1.27
N GLY A 55 -18.53 14.77 -1.24
CA GLY A 55 -19.43 14.74 -2.40
C GLY A 55 -19.33 15.94 -3.36
N PRO A 56 -19.25 17.20 -2.88
CA PRO A 56 -19.08 18.37 -3.75
C PRO A 56 -17.81 18.37 -4.61
N TRP A 57 -16.80 17.57 -4.24
CA TRP A 57 -15.50 17.46 -4.94
C TRP A 57 -15.30 16.15 -5.68
N ARG A 58 -16.34 15.31 -5.84
CA ARG A 58 -16.25 14.02 -6.55
C ARG A 58 -15.73 14.11 -8.00
N TRP A 59 -15.79 15.29 -8.61
CA TRP A 59 -15.26 15.53 -9.95
C TRP A 59 -13.73 15.67 -9.98
N ALA A 60 -13.13 16.05 -8.84
CA ALA A 60 -11.71 16.38 -8.75
C ALA A 60 -10.84 15.11 -8.81
N PRO A 61 -9.55 15.22 -9.22
CA PRO A 61 -8.57 14.16 -9.00
C PRO A 61 -8.52 13.76 -7.54
N THR A 62 -8.54 12.46 -7.26
CA THR A 62 -8.53 11.90 -5.91
C THR A 62 -7.49 10.80 -5.85
N PHE A 63 -6.68 10.83 -4.79
CA PHE A 63 -5.68 9.84 -4.47
C PHE A 63 -5.96 9.30 -3.07
N ALA A 64 -5.98 7.99 -2.91
CA ALA A 64 -6.21 7.32 -1.63
C ALA A 64 -5.03 6.43 -1.28
N PHE A 65 -4.43 6.70 -0.12
CA PHE A 65 -3.39 5.86 0.46
C PHE A 65 -4.03 4.92 1.48
N ILE A 66 -3.92 3.61 1.25
CA ILE A 66 -4.52 2.56 2.07
C ILE A 66 -3.39 1.82 2.79
N ASP A 67 -3.06 2.32 3.98
CA ASP A 67 -1.94 1.84 4.79
C ASP A 67 -2.44 0.98 5.95
N GLN A 68 -2.86 -0.23 5.62
CA GLN A 68 -3.40 -1.17 6.60
C GLN A 68 -2.32 -2.08 7.20
N GLN A 69 -2.53 -2.51 8.44
CA GLN A 69 -1.79 -3.62 9.01
C GLN A 69 -2.46 -4.96 8.67
N ALA A 70 -1.86 -5.67 7.71
CA ALA A 70 -2.35 -6.95 7.21
C ALA A 70 -3.69 -6.90 6.45
N ALA A 71 -4.84 -6.86 7.14
CA ALA A 71 -6.17 -7.09 6.56
C ALA A 71 -7.30 -6.25 7.21
N GLU A 72 -6.98 -5.04 7.64
CA GLU A 72 -7.92 -4.15 8.35
C GLU A 72 -8.94 -3.48 7.43
N VAL A 73 -8.57 -3.20 6.17
CA VAL A 73 -9.46 -2.48 5.24
C VAL A 73 -10.18 -3.47 4.34
N HIS A 74 -11.52 -3.47 4.44
CA HIS A 74 -12.37 -4.39 3.71
C HIS A 74 -12.48 -4.03 2.22
N TRP A 75 -12.74 -5.05 1.39
CA TRP A 75 -12.97 -4.89 -0.05
C TRP A 75 -14.09 -3.91 -0.35
N GLU A 76 -15.16 -3.92 0.44
CA GLU A 76 -16.27 -2.98 0.28
C GLU A 76 -15.83 -1.52 0.44
N THR A 77 -14.97 -1.23 1.42
CA THR A 77 -14.38 0.09 1.64
C THR A 77 -13.52 0.50 0.44
N ILE A 78 -12.70 -0.42 -0.08
CA ILE A 78 -11.86 -0.21 -1.27
C ILE A 78 -12.74 0.11 -2.49
N ASN A 79 -13.81 -0.66 -2.71
CA ASN A 79 -14.76 -0.45 -3.79
C ASN A 79 -15.43 0.93 -3.70
N LYS A 80 -15.92 1.32 -2.52
CA LYS A 80 -16.52 2.64 -2.26
C LYS A 80 -15.54 3.77 -2.60
N VAL A 81 -14.28 3.66 -2.18
CA VAL A 81 -13.23 4.65 -2.48
C VAL A 81 -12.91 4.69 -3.98
N ALA A 82 -12.79 3.54 -4.64
CA ALA A 82 -12.53 3.45 -6.07
C ALA A 82 -13.62 4.13 -6.90
N ALA A 83 -14.88 3.92 -6.50
CA ALA A 83 -16.07 4.44 -7.18
C ALA A 83 -16.43 5.90 -6.81
N PHE A 84 -15.71 6.53 -5.87
CA PHE A 84 -16.04 7.86 -5.37
C PHE A 84 -16.13 8.93 -6.47
N ARG A 85 -15.18 8.90 -7.42
CA ARG A 85 -15.07 9.96 -8.43
C ARG A 85 -16.19 9.88 -9.46
N GLN A 86 -16.79 11.03 -9.75
CA GLN A 86 -17.77 11.21 -10.82
C GLN A 86 -17.31 12.36 -11.72
N ASN A 87 -16.76 12.02 -12.88
CA ASN A 87 -16.24 12.98 -13.84
C ASN A 87 -16.55 12.54 -15.28
N PRO A 88 -16.54 13.45 -16.28
CA PRO A 88 -16.90 13.13 -17.67
C PRO A 88 -16.03 12.07 -18.34
N ARG A 89 -14.82 11.84 -17.82
CA ARG A 89 -13.88 10.83 -18.35
C ARG A 89 -14.00 9.48 -17.62
N ASN A 90 -14.95 9.35 -16.69
CA ASN A 90 -15.18 8.17 -15.88
C ASN A 90 -13.91 7.64 -15.17
N LEU A 91 -13.00 8.55 -14.78
CA LEU A 91 -11.76 8.19 -14.10
C LEU A 91 -12.01 7.85 -12.63
N LYS A 92 -11.46 6.75 -12.14
CA LYS A 92 -11.51 6.36 -10.73
C LYS A 92 -10.52 7.12 -9.85
N THR A 93 -10.70 6.95 -8.55
CA THR A 93 -9.70 7.35 -7.53
C THR A 93 -8.41 6.57 -7.77
N GLU A 94 -7.26 7.22 -7.69
CA GLU A 94 -5.97 6.51 -7.72
C GLU A 94 -5.73 5.85 -6.36
N LEU A 95 -5.51 4.54 -6.34
CA LEU A 95 -5.30 3.79 -5.11
C LEU A 95 -3.82 3.47 -4.95
N TRP A 96 -3.31 3.66 -3.74
CA TRP A 96 -1.99 3.20 -3.34
C TRP A 96 -2.09 2.43 -2.03
N MET A 97 -2.00 1.11 -2.11
CA MET A 97 -2.35 0.18 -1.04
C MET A 97 -1.13 -0.61 -0.57
N LEU A 98 -0.95 -0.69 0.74
CA LEU A 98 0.04 -1.57 1.35
C LEU A 98 -0.54 -2.99 1.48
N MET A 99 0.24 -3.98 1.01
CA MET A 99 -0.08 -5.40 1.10
C MET A 99 1.03 -6.13 1.84
N SER A 100 0.66 -6.88 2.88
CA SER A 100 1.59 -7.67 3.70
C SER A 100 1.22 -9.17 3.74
N PRO A 101 1.40 -9.92 2.63
CA PRO A 101 1.08 -11.36 2.60
C PRO A 101 1.78 -12.18 3.70
N THR A 102 2.98 -11.77 4.12
CA THR A 102 3.69 -12.44 5.21
C THR A 102 2.97 -12.33 6.55
N MET A 103 2.33 -11.19 6.84
CA MET A 103 1.51 -11.05 8.05
C MET A 103 0.27 -11.93 7.95
N ILE A 104 -0.35 -12.03 6.77
CA ILE A 104 -1.48 -12.94 6.53
C ILE A 104 -1.07 -14.38 6.79
N ALA A 105 0.02 -14.86 6.18
CA ALA A 105 0.52 -16.23 6.34
C ALA A 105 0.84 -16.61 7.80
N ARG A 106 1.19 -15.62 8.64
CA ARG A 106 1.41 -15.80 10.08
C ARG A 106 0.11 -15.76 10.86
N GLY A 107 -0.76 -14.80 10.58
CA GLY A 107 -2.01 -14.58 11.32
C GLY A 107 -2.99 -15.74 11.21
N VAL A 108 -3.05 -16.40 10.05
CA VAL A 108 -3.90 -17.60 9.85
C VAL A 108 -3.47 -18.82 10.67
N LYS A 109 -2.31 -18.76 11.34
CA LYS A 109 -1.83 -19.79 12.26
C LYS A 109 -1.83 -19.32 13.72
N GLY A 110 -2.29 -18.11 13.99
CA GLY A 110 -2.26 -17.49 15.31
C GLY A 110 -3.39 -17.96 16.22
N THR A 111 -3.37 -17.52 17.48
CA THR A 111 -4.38 -17.88 18.49
C THR A 111 -5.80 -17.45 18.12
N ASN A 112 -5.95 -16.38 17.34
CA ASN A 112 -7.24 -15.86 16.85
C ASN A 112 -7.43 -16.12 15.35
N ALA A 113 -6.95 -17.27 14.86
CA ALA A 113 -6.91 -17.57 13.42
C ALA A 113 -8.30 -17.46 12.75
N GLU A 114 -9.37 -17.94 13.37
CA GLU A 114 -10.72 -17.91 12.79
C GLU A 114 -11.18 -16.48 12.47
N LEU A 115 -11.14 -15.58 13.46
CA LEU A 115 -11.49 -14.17 13.26
C LEU A 115 -10.59 -13.50 12.21
N PHE A 116 -9.29 -13.82 12.23
CA PHE A 116 -8.34 -13.27 11.26
C PHE A 116 -8.60 -13.79 9.84
N ILE A 117 -8.97 -15.06 9.67
CA ILE A 117 -9.37 -15.66 8.39
C ILE A 117 -10.60 -14.92 7.83
N GLU A 118 -11.58 -14.59 8.67
CA GLU A 118 -12.72 -13.78 8.25
C GLU A 118 -12.30 -12.36 7.84
N GLN A 119 -11.39 -11.72 8.58
CA GLN A 119 -10.87 -10.39 8.23
C GLN A 119 -10.15 -10.40 6.88
N VAL A 120 -9.29 -11.40 6.63
CA VAL A 120 -8.60 -11.54 5.33
C VAL A 120 -9.62 -11.79 4.21
N THR A 121 -10.66 -12.58 4.48
CA THR A 121 -11.78 -12.79 3.54
C THR A 121 -12.53 -11.49 3.26
N ARG A 122 -12.77 -10.65 4.27
CA ARG A 122 -13.37 -9.31 4.08
C ARG A 122 -12.45 -8.36 3.31
N MET A 123 -11.13 -8.41 3.52
CA MET A 123 -10.15 -7.61 2.77
C MET A 123 -10.12 -7.98 1.28
N TYR A 124 -10.11 -9.27 0.96
CA TYR A 124 -10.19 -9.72 -0.44
C TYR A 124 -11.62 -9.72 -1.00
N GLY A 125 -12.66 -9.61 -0.16
CA GLY A 125 -14.06 -9.65 -0.57
C GLY A 125 -14.62 -11.05 -0.80
N ASP A 126 -13.76 -12.07 -0.83
CA ASP A 126 -14.13 -13.47 -1.02
C ASP A 126 -13.08 -14.42 -0.41
N ALA A 127 -13.31 -15.72 -0.59
CA ALA A 127 -12.49 -16.80 -0.05
C ALA A 127 -11.38 -17.29 -0.99
N ASP A 128 -11.18 -16.70 -2.18
CA ASP A 128 -10.24 -17.25 -3.17
C ASP A 128 -8.78 -17.21 -2.69
N TRP A 129 -8.43 -16.25 -1.84
CA TRP A 129 -7.12 -16.18 -1.20
C TRP A 129 -6.79 -17.45 -0.39
N LYS A 130 -7.79 -18.15 0.13
CA LYS A 130 -7.60 -19.39 0.90
C LYS A 130 -6.99 -20.49 0.04
N ARG A 131 -7.27 -20.52 -1.25
CA ARG A 131 -6.68 -21.48 -2.21
C ARG A 131 -5.17 -21.25 -2.33
N ILE A 132 -4.75 -19.99 -2.40
CA ILE A 132 -3.34 -19.60 -2.41
C ILE A 132 -2.66 -19.98 -1.09
N GLN A 133 -3.35 -19.77 0.03
CA GLN A 133 -2.88 -20.15 1.36
C GLN A 133 -2.73 -21.67 1.53
N ALA A 134 -3.70 -22.44 1.04
CA ALA A 134 -3.66 -23.91 1.03
C ALA A 134 -2.50 -24.43 0.17
N ALA A 135 -2.31 -23.88 -1.03
CA ALA A 135 -1.18 -24.20 -1.90
C ALA A 135 0.17 -23.91 -1.24
N ARG A 136 0.26 -22.85 -0.41
CA ARG A 136 1.46 -22.57 0.39
C ARG A 136 1.69 -23.61 1.48
N TRP A 137 0.65 -24.07 2.15
CA TRP A 137 0.76 -25.13 3.19
C TRP A 137 1.10 -26.49 2.60
N ARG A 138 0.59 -26.81 1.42
CA ARG A 138 0.91 -28.04 0.66
C ARG A 138 2.25 -27.99 -0.07
N HIS A 139 3.04 -26.93 0.16
CA HIS A 139 4.36 -26.74 -0.45
C HIS A 139 4.37 -26.59 -1.98
N HIS A 140 3.23 -26.32 -2.61
CA HIS A 140 3.17 -25.96 -4.04
C HIS A 140 3.76 -24.57 -4.31
N LEU A 141 3.74 -23.69 -3.31
CA LEU A 141 4.28 -22.33 -3.40
C LEU A 141 5.44 -22.11 -2.44
N THR A 142 6.53 -21.56 -2.98
CA THR A 142 7.59 -20.94 -2.17
C THR A 142 7.08 -19.65 -1.51
N ALA A 143 7.78 -19.13 -0.50
CA ALA A 143 7.36 -17.88 0.15
C ALA A 143 7.32 -16.67 -0.82
N PRO A 144 8.29 -16.48 -1.74
CA PRO A 144 8.18 -15.44 -2.77
C PRO A 144 7.00 -15.64 -3.74
N ALA A 145 6.75 -16.89 -4.15
CA ALA A 145 5.62 -17.20 -5.04
C ALA A 145 4.28 -16.94 -4.36
N TYR A 146 4.10 -17.36 -3.10
CA TYR A 146 2.90 -17.06 -2.31
C TYR A 146 2.64 -15.55 -2.21
N ARG A 147 3.66 -14.75 -1.92
CA ARG A 147 3.54 -13.29 -1.90
C ARG A 147 3.09 -12.73 -3.25
N ALA A 148 3.70 -13.19 -4.34
CA ALA A 148 3.34 -12.77 -5.68
C ALA A 148 1.88 -13.10 -6.02
N GLU A 149 1.42 -14.30 -5.68
CA GLU A 149 0.03 -14.76 -5.92
C GLU A 149 -0.98 -13.97 -5.09
N MET A 150 -0.73 -13.74 -3.79
CA MET A 150 -1.62 -12.96 -2.92
C MET A 150 -1.78 -11.52 -3.41
N VAL A 151 -0.67 -10.87 -3.78
CA VAL A 151 -0.71 -9.50 -4.34
C VAL A 151 -1.38 -9.49 -5.70
N ASN A 152 -1.11 -10.49 -6.55
CA ASN A 152 -1.74 -10.60 -7.86
C ASN A 152 -3.25 -10.82 -7.76
N LEU A 153 -3.74 -11.59 -6.78
CA LEU A 153 -5.18 -11.74 -6.54
C LEU A 153 -5.84 -10.38 -6.31
N MET A 154 -5.29 -9.55 -5.43
CA MET A 154 -5.79 -8.18 -5.21
C MET A 154 -5.78 -7.37 -6.51
N ARG A 155 -4.68 -7.43 -7.28
CA ARG A 155 -4.55 -6.72 -8.56
C ARG A 155 -5.59 -7.18 -9.60
N VAL A 156 -5.83 -8.48 -9.72
CA VAL A 156 -6.86 -9.05 -10.60
C VAL A 156 -8.23 -8.51 -10.18
N LYS A 157 -8.56 -8.47 -8.89
CA LYS A 157 -9.82 -7.89 -8.45
C LYS A 157 -9.93 -6.40 -8.80
N LEU A 158 -8.87 -5.62 -8.60
CA LEU A 158 -8.85 -4.21 -8.99
C LEU A 158 -9.09 -4.03 -10.49
N GLU A 159 -8.44 -4.82 -11.35
CA GLU A 159 -8.57 -4.70 -12.81
C GLU A 159 -9.92 -5.23 -13.32
N TYR A 160 -10.34 -6.41 -12.89
CA TYR A 160 -11.50 -7.11 -13.47
C TYR A 160 -12.82 -6.84 -12.75
N GLU A 161 -12.82 -6.57 -11.45
CA GLU A 161 -14.06 -6.29 -10.69
C GLU A 161 -14.29 -4.79 -10.52
N LEU A 162 -13.24 -4.00 -10.23
CA LEU A 162 -13.37 -2.55 -10.10
C LEU A 162 -13.12 -1.81 -11.42
N GLY A 163 -12.59 -2.50 -12.43
CA GLY A 163 -12.40 -1.97 -13.78
C GLY A 163 -11.16 -1.07 -13.93
N TYR A 164 -10.14 -1.22 -13.07
CA TYR A 164 -8.92 -0.43 -13.21
C TYR A 164 -8.15 -0.79 -14.48
N LYS A 165 -7.70 0.22 -15.24
CA LYS A 165 -6.92 -0.03 -16.48
C LYS A 165 -5.49 -0.51 -16.19
N TYR A 166 -4.87 0.00 -15.14
CA TYR A 166 -3.51 -0.33 -14.75
C TYR A 166 -3.47 -0.70 -13.27
N SER A 167 -2.85 -1.83 -12.95
CA SER A 167 -2.40 -2.14 -11.60
C SER A 167 -0.90 -2.46 -11.59
N HIS A 168 -0.18 -2.01 -10.57
CA HIS A 168 1.24 -2.25 -10.42
C HIS A 168 1.53 -2.87 -9.06
N ARG A 169 2.39 -3.89 -9.07
CA ARG A 169 3.02 -4.41 -7.86
C ARG A 169 4.40 -3.81 -7.70
N ILE A 170 4.66 -3.18 -6.56
CA ILE A 170 5.98 -2.67 -6.21
C ILE A 170 6.48 -3.35 -4.93
N PRO A 171 7.42 -4.30 -5.02
CA PRO A 171 7.97 -4.96 -3.84
C PRO A 171 8.92 -4.01 -3.08
N MET A 172 8.72 -3.85 -1.78
CA MET A 172 9.62 -3.08 -0.90
C MET A 172 10.60 -4.03 -0.22
N GLN A 173 11.89 -3.91 -0.52
CA GLN A 173 12.92 -4.86 -0.08
C GLN A 173 13.86 -4.30 0.98
N MET A 174 14.31 -5.16 1.91
CA MET A 174 15.43 -4.88 2.80
C MET A 174 16.77 -5.01 2.07
N HIS A 175 17.84 -4.57 2.74
CA HIS A 175 19.24 -4.68 2.29
C HIS A 175 19.68 -6.09 1.88
N ASN A 176 19.05 -7.13 2.41
CA ASN A 176 19.33 -8.55 2.09
C ASN A 176 18.40 -9.09 0.98
N LYS A 177 17.70 -8.20 0.25
CA LYS A 177 16.69 -8.49 -0.77
C LYS A 177 15.44 -9.21 -0.24
N VAL A 178 15.23 -9.27 1.07
CA VAL A 178 14.00 -9.80 1.66
C VAL A 178 12.90 -8.76 1.51
N THR A 179 11.82 -9.11 0.81
CA THR A 179 10.64 -8.24 0.68
C THR A 179 9.93 -8.12 2.03
N ILE A 180 9.72 -6.89 2.50
CA ILE A 180 8.98 -6.59 3.72
C ILE A 180 7.49 -6.63 3.38
N PHE A 181 7.05 -5.66 2.57
CA PHE A 181 5.68 -5.49 2.09
C PHE A 181 5.70 -5.19 0.59
N ASP A 182 4.54 -5.27 -0.04
CA ASP A 182 4.34 -4.91 -1.43
C ASP A 182 3.36 -3.74 -1.48
N MET A 183 3.68 -2.72 -2.27
CA MET A 183 2.72 -1.67 -2.61
C MET A 183 1.95 -2.08 -3.87
N VAL A 184 0.64 -1.86 -3.87
CA VAL A 184 -0.22 -1.98 -5.04
C VAL A 184 -0.68 -0.59 -5.43
N PHE A 185 -0.37 -0.18 -6.66
CA PHE A 185 -0.91 1.06 -7.23
C PHE A 185 -1.96 0.71 -8.29
N ALA A 186 -3.10 1.39 -8.30
CA ALA A 186 -4.13 1.22 -9.32
C ALA A 186 -4.61 2.57 -9.85
N THR A 187 -4.69 2.70 -11.18
CA THR A 187 -5.14 3.91 -11.86
C THR A 187 -5.80 3.59 -13.20
N ASP A 188 -6.72 4.45 -13.61
CA ASP A 188 -7.29 4.46 -14.96
C ASP A 188 -6.59 5.45 -15.88
N HIS A 189 -5.73 6.30 -15.31
CA HIS A 189 -5.15 7.43 -16.00
C HIS A 189 -3.74 7.09 -16.50
N TRP A 190 -3.52 7.25 -17.81
CA TRP A 190 -2.23 6.99 -18.45
C TRP A 190 -1.08 7.81 -17.82
N ALA A 191 -1.35 9.04 -17.36
CA ALA A 191 -0.33 9.84 -16.70
C ALA A 191 0.01 9.28 -15.31
N GLY A 192 -0.95 8.69 -14.59
CA GLY A 192 -0.68 8.04 -13.31
C GLY A 192 0.22 6.81 -13.50
N ASP A 193 -0.07 5.99 -14.52
CA ASP A 193 0.76 4.87 -14.96
C ASP A 193 2.18 5.32 -15.31
N ALA A 194 2.31 6.35 -16.16
CA ALA A 194 3.61 6.89 -16.56
C ALA A 194 4.41 7.48 -15.38
N ILE A 195 3.75 8.25 -14.49
CA ILE A 195 4.37 8.84 -13.31
C ILE A 195 4.86 7.74 -12.37
N MET A 196 4.02 6.75 -12.05
CA MET A 196 4.41 5.69 -11.13
C MET A 196 5.50 4.80 -11.71
N CYS A 197 5.44 4.49 -13.01
CA CYS A 197 6.53 3.79 -13.69
C CYS A 197 7.85 4.56 -13.62
N HIS A 198 7.82 5.87 -13.87
CA HIS A 198 9.00 6.71 -13.77
C HIS A 198 9.54 6.78 -12.34
N LEU A 199 8.67 7.06 -11.36
CA LEU A 199 9.04 7.20 -9.96
C LEU A 199 9.65 5.93 -9.39
N TYR A 200 9.08 4.75 -9.69
CA TYR A 200 9.61 3.50 -9.18
C TYR A 200 10.84 3.02 -9.91
N ASN A 201 10.95 3.27 -11.21
CA ASN A 201 12.21 3.01 -11.90
C ASN A 201 13.35 3.86 -11.30
N ARG A 202 13.06 5.14 -11.01
CA ARG A 202 14.00 6.03 -10.33
C ARG A 202 14.27 5.62 -8.89
N ALA A 203 13.26 5.13 -8.17
CA ALA A 203 13.42 4.60 -6.82
C ALA A 203 14.28 3.34 -6.82
N ALA A 204 14.14 2.44 -7.79
CA ALA A 204 14.98 1.25 -7.95
C ALA A 204 16.44 1.61 -8.29
N GLN A 205 16.65 2.69 -9.06
CA GLN A 205 17.99 3.25 -9.30
C GLN A 205 18.62 3.81 -8.03
N LYS A 206 17.81 4.47 -7.19
CA LYS A 206 18.23 5.12 -5.93
C LYS A 206 18.16 4.23 -4.69
N GLU A 207 17.57 3.04 -4.79
CA GLU A 207 17.39 2.08 -3.69
C GLU A 207 18.72 1.83 -2.97
N PRO A 208 19.86 1.63 -3.67
CA PRO A 208 21.16 1.49 -3.03
C PRO A 208 21.58 2.69 -2.17
N GLU A 209 21.16 3.90 -2.52
CA GLU A 209 21.50 5.15 -1.83
C GLU A 209 20.57 5.41 -0.63
N MET A 210 19.25 5.30 -0.82
CA MET A 210 18.25 5.42 0.25
C MET A 210 18.47 4.36 1.35
N MET A 211 18.86 3.14 0.96
CA MET A 211 19.21 2.07 1.91
C MET A 211 20.47 2.39 2.73
N ARG A 212 21.48 3.07 2.15
CA ARG A 212 22.67 3.51 2.90
C ARG A 212 22.31 4.58 3.92
N GLN A 213 21.46 5.54 3.54
CA GLN A 213 20.97 6.61 4.42
C GLN A 213 20.09 6.08 5.56
N ALA A 214 19.23 5.09 5.30
CA ALA A 214 18.42 4.44 6.34
C ALA A 214 19.30 3.64 7.32
N LYS A 215 20.36 2.99 6.84
CA LYS A 215 21.33 2.28 7.68
C LYS A 215 22.14 3.25 8.53
N SER A 216 22.60 4.37 7.98
CA SER A 216 23.32 5.40 8.74
C SER A 216 22.41 6.05 9.79
N ALA A 217 21.15 6.36 9.45
CA ALA A 217 20.19 6.91 10.41
C ALA A 217 19.86 5.93 11.54
N LYS A 218 19.73 4.62 11.25
CA LYS A 218 19.53 3.58 12.27
C LYS A 218 20.77 3.43 13.16
N GLN A 219 21.97 3.43 12.57
CA GLN A 219 23.24 3.36 13.33
C GLN A 219 23.43 4.59 14.22
N GLN A 220 23.04 5.77 13.72
CA GLN A 220 23.12 7.03 14.44
C GLN A 220 22.12 7.06 15.61
N LYS A 221 20.89 6.59 15.41
CA LYS A 221 19.91 6.41 16.48
C LYS A 221 20.39 5.40 17.53
N GLU A 222 20.96 4.27 17.10
CA GLU A 222 21.52 3.26 18.01
C GLU A 222 22.80 3.74 18.74
N SER A 223 23.60 4.65 18.16
CA SER A 223 24.75 5.26 18.86
C SER A 223 24.32 6.34 19.84
N GLU A 224 23.30 7.13 19.49
CA GLU A 224 22.66 8.10 20.37
C GLU A 224 22.03 7.41 21.59
N ASP A 225 21.32 6.30 21.37
CA ASP A 225 20.74 5.46 22.43
C ASP A 225 21.81 4.78 23.32
N ARG A 226 23.03 4.60 22.82
CA ARG A 226 24.20 4.07 23.57
C ARG A 226 25.07 5.14 24.23
N GLY A 227 24.74 6.43 24.06
CA GLY A 227 25.49 7.55 24.65
C GLY A 227 26.84 7.85 24.00
N GLU A 228 27.12 7.29 22.81
CA GLU A 228 28.35 7.54 22.07
C GLU A 228 28.13 8.69 21.08
N MET A 229 28.55 9.91 21.44
CA MET A 229 28.56 11.05 20.49
C MET A 229 29.71 10.88 19.48
N GLY A 230 29.39 10.36 18.29
CA GLY A 230 30.29 10.34 17.14
C GLY A 230 30.37 11.70 16.44
N LEU A 231 31.57 12.30 16.41
CA LEU A 231 31.83 13.69 16.02
C LEU A 231 32.01 13.95 14.51
N PHE A 232 31.45 13.10 13.63
CA PHE A 232 31.55 13.30 12.17
C PHE A 232 30.23 13.02 11.46
N SER A 233 29.69 14.04 10.77
CA SER A 233 28.59 13.85 9.81
C SER A 233 29.17 13.26 8.52
N VAL A 234 28.75 12.04 8.18
CA VAL A 234 29.00 11.44 6.85
C VAL A 234 28.03 12.09 5.85
N GLY A 235 28.18 13.39 5.65
CA GLY A 235 27.60 14.14 4.55
C GLY A 235 28.68 14.34 3.50
N GLU A 236 28.32 14.11 2.23
CA GLU A 236 29.10 14.42 1.03
C GLU A 236 30.16 13.39 0.61
N LEU A 237 29.67 12.22 0.19
CA LEU A 237 30.25 11.55 -0.97
C LEU A 237 29.19 11.55 -2.08
N ALA A 238 29.32 12.48 -3.02
CA ALA A 238 28.54 12.47 -4.25
C ALA A 238 28.89 11.20 -5.04
N VAL A 239 28.06 10.16 -4.91
CA VAL A 239 28.20 8.95 -5.70
C VAL A 239 27.57 9.21 -7.06
N GLN A 240 28.37 9.13 -8.12
CA GLN A 240 27.87 9.15 -9.49
C GLN A 240 26.85 8.02 -9.68
N ASP A 241 25.66 8.39 -10.15
CA ASP A 241 24.51 7.52 -10.34
C ASP A 241 24.76 6.56 -11.52
N SER A 242 25.56 5.52 -11.29
CA SER A 242 26.04 4.55 -12.31
C SER A 242 24.92 3.81 -13.07
N ASN A 243 23.68 3.88 -12.56
CA ASN A 243 22.49 3.28 -13.17
C ASN A 243 21.53 4.31 -13.78
N ALA A 244 21.92 5.60 -13.87
CA ALA A 244 21.10 6.65 -14.44
C ALA A 244 20.67 6.28 -15.87
N GLY A 245 19.36 6.16 -16.08
CA GLY A 245 18.77 5.80 -17.37
C GLY A 245 18.49 4.31 -17.59
N GLN A 246 18.88 3.42 -16.69
CA GLN A 246 18.51 1.99 -16.79
C GLN A 246 17.07 1.74 -16.36
N ILE A 247 16.38 0.81 -17.01
CA ILE A 247 15.07 0.33 -16.53
C ILE A 247 15.32 -0.82 -15.56
N LEU A 248 15.33 -0.52 -14.27
CA LEU A 248 15.52 -1.47 -13.17
C LEU A 248 14.20 -1.99 -12.60
N TRP A 249 13.10 -1.30 -12.90
CA TRP A 249 11.75 -1.75 -12.56
C TRP A 249 10.79 -1.45 -13.71
N ALA A 250 9.93 -2.42 -14.01
CA ALA A 250 8.83 -2.28 -14.95
C ALA A 250 7.59 -3.00 -14.39
N PRO A 251 6.38 -2.52 -14.72
CA PRO A 251 5.16 -3.20 -14.31
C PRO A 251 5.07 -4.58 -14.96
N SER A 252 4.70 -5.58 -14.16
CA SER A 252 4.35 -6.90 -14.67
C SER A 252 2.85 -6.96 -14.95
N PRO A 253 2.39 -7.65 -16.00
CA PRO A 253 0.95 -7.88 -16.19
C PRO A 253 0.37 -8.69 -15.02
N THR A 254 -0.94 -8.60 -14.83
CA THR A 254 -1.67 -9.56 -13.98
C THR A 254 -1.74 -10.92 -14.67
N TRP A 255 -1.91 -11.97 -13.87
CA TRP A 255 -2.18 -13.32 -14.38
C TRP A 255 -3.43 -13.88 -13.71
N ASP A 256 -4.16 -14.76 -14.39
CA ASP A 256 -5.31 -15.42 -13.77
C ASP A 256 -4.81 -16.51 -12.81
N PRO A 257 -5.03 -16.37 -11.48
CA PRO A 257 -4.57 -17.38 -10.54
C PRO A 257 -5.36 -18.69 -10.68
N ARG A 258 -6.56 -18.66 -11.31
CA ARG A 258 -7.37 -19.85 -11.63
C ARG A 258 -6.71 -20.80 -12.62
N ALA A 259 -5.77 -20.30 -13.42
CA ALA A 259 -5.02 -21.13 -14.37
C ALA A 259 -3.95 -22.02 -13.69
N ARG A 260 -3.74 -21.88 -12.38
CA ARG A 260 -2.75 -22.66 -11.62
C ARG A 260 -3.31 -24.06 -11.31
N GLY A 261 -2.48 -25.09 -11.48
CA GLY A 261 -2.90 -26.48 -11.22
C GLY A 261 -3.36 -26.78 -9.78
N TRP A 262 -2.90 -26.00 -8.80
CA TRP A 262 -3.32 -26.11 -7.39
C TRP A 262 -4.62 -25.34 -7.07
N TRP A 263 -5.19 -24.59 -8.01
CA TRP A 263 -6.31 -23.69 -7.73
C TRP A 263 -7.61 -24.44 -7.41
N SER A 264 -7.88 -25.54 -8.13
CA SER A 264 -9.12 -26.31 -7.98
C SER A 264 -9.20 -27.09 -6.67
N GLU A 265 -8.11 -27.21 -5.92
CA GLU A 265 -8.11 -27.92 -4.65
C GLU A 265 -8.90 -27.14 -3.60
N ASP A 266 -9.77 -27.84 -2.86
CA ASP A 266 -10.50 -27.24 -1.74
C ASP A 266 -9.51 -26.76 -0.67
N PRO A 267 -9.59 -25.49 -0.22
CA PRO A 267 -8.75 -25.02 0.88
C PRO A 267 -9.03 -25.74 2.20
N GLY A 268 -10.28 -26.13 2.49
CA GLY A 268 -10.65 -26.87 3.70
C GLY A 268 -10.60 -26.08 5.02
N PHE A 269 -10.62 -24.75 4.98
CA PHE A 269 -10.72 -23.85 6.14
C PHE A 269 -11.31 -22.50 5.72
#